data_AF-A0A8X6GQM0-F1
#
_entry.id   AF-A0A8X6GQM0-F1
#
_cell.length_a   1.000
_cell.length_b   1.000
_cell.length_c   1.000
_cell.angle_alpha   90.00
_cell.angle_beta   90.00
_cell.angle_gamma   90.00
#
_symmetry.space_group_name_H-M   'P 1'
#
loop_
_entity.id
_entity.type
_entity.pdbx_description
1 polymer ?
#
loop_
_entity_poly.entity_id
_entity_poly.type
_entity_poly.pdbx_seq_one_letter_code
_entity_poly.pdbx_strand_id
1 'polypeptide(L)'
;MDAANQALLERAKKARSVSRSPVTKQINKLEGEINNSADKTTVHEIYMQLKSKFEELSALDKEVESLINIESLEDEIVTREEYRDKFIIWKISAERYIGRVSSIAFQNSVENQPQNITSLNNTVPF
;
A
#
# COMPACT_ATOMS: atom_id res chain seq x y z
N MET A 1 -24.31 19.48 21.96
CA MET A 1 -23.48 19.85 20.79
C MET A 1 -24.07 21.11 20.20
N ASP A 2 -23.27 22.14 19.92
CA ASP A 2 -23.77 23.36 19.25
C ASP A 2 -23.97 23.12 17.73
N ALA A 3 -24.67 24.04 17.07
CA ALA A 3 -25.01 23.92 15.65
C ALA A 3 -23.77 23.91 14.73
N ALA A 4 -22.68 24.55 15.15
CA ALA A 4 -21.44 24.58 14.38
C ALA A 4 -20.74 23.22 14.40
N ASN A 5 -20.62 22.61 15.58
CA ASN A 5 -20.07 21.27 15.75
C ASN A 5 -20.92 20.23 15.03
N GLN A 6 -22.25 20.35 15.06
CA GLN A 6 -23.13 19.45 14.30
C GLN A 6 -22.89 19.55 12.79
N ALA A 7 -22.74 20.77 12.25
CA ALA A 7 -22.46 20.96 10.83
C ALA A 7 -21.08 20.42 10.41
N LEU A 8 -20.07 20.58 11.27
CA LEU A 8 -18.74 20.00 11.06
C LEU A 8 -18.78 18.47 11.05
N LEU A 9 -19.51 17.87 12.00
CA LEU A 9 -19.70 16.42 12.07
C LEU A 9 -20.33 15.86 10.79
N GLU A 10 -21.43 16.44 10.33
CA GLU A 10 -22.11 15.97 9.11
C GLU A 10 -21.20 16.11 7.88
N ARG A 11 -20.42 17.19 7.80
CA ARG A 11 -19.43 17.38 6.73
C ARG A 11 -18.34 16.31 6.79
N ALA A 12 -17.76 16.05 7.96
CA ALA A 12 -16.70 15.06 8.15
C ALA A 12 -17.21 13.64 7.83
N LYS A 13 -18.41 13.28 8.29
CA LYS A 13 -19.07 12.00 7.96
C LYS A 13 -19.28 11.83 6.46
N LYS A 14 -19.74 12.88 5.77
CA LYS A 14 -19.93 12.87 4.32
C LYS A 14 -18.60 12.74 3.57
N ALA A 15 -17.58 13.51 3.96
CA ALA A 15 -16.26 13.44 3.37
C ALA A 15 -15.63 12.04 3.53
N ARG A 16 -15.74 11.46 4.73
CA ARG A 16 -15.30 10.08 5.02
C ARG A 16 -15.98 9.06 4.11
N SER A 17 -17.30 9.13 3.99
CA SER A 17 -18.08 8.25 3.12
C SER A 17 -17.60 8.32 1.66
N VAL A 18 -17.34 9.54 1.16
CA VAL A 18 -16.81 9.75 -0.19
C VAL A 18 -15.38 9.18 -0.33
N SER A 19 -14.51 9.36 0.66
CA SER A 19 -13.10 8.93 0.63
C SER A 19 -12.92 7.40 0.64
N ARG A 20 -13.87 6.66 1.23
CA ARG A 20 -13.90 5.18 1.21
C ARG A 20 -13.90 4.58 -0.20
N SER A 21 -14.59 5.22 -1.15
CA SER A 21 -14.70 4.71 -2.54
C SER A 21 -13.35 4.74 -3.27
N PRO A 22 -12.60 5.85 -3.31
CA PRO A 22 -11.22 5.88 -3.81
C PRO A 22 -10.28 4.86 -3.16
N VAL A 23 -10.34 4.65 -1.84
CA VAL A 23 -9.52 3.64 -1.14
C VAL A 23 -9.83 2.24 -1.66
N THR A 24 -11.12 1.88 -1.74
CA THR A 24 -11.57 0.58 -2.26
C THR A 24 -11.14 0.37 -3.71
N LYS A 25 -11.28 1.38 -4.57
CA LYS A 25 -10.83 1.32 -5.97
C LYS A 25 -9.33 1.07 -6.07
N GLN A 26 -8.54 1.72 -5.23
CA GLN A 26 -7.09 1.59 -5.26
C GLN A 26 -6.63 0.22 -4.74
N ILE A 27 -7.31 -0.33 -3.72
CA ILE A 27 -7.11 -1.72 -3.28
C ILE A 27 -7.35 -2.70 -4.42
N ASN A 28 -8.51 -2.62 -5.07
CA ASN A 28 -8.85 -3.55 -6.16
C ASN A 28 -7.89 -3.42 -7.35
N LYS A 29 -7.43 -2.20 -7.63
CA LYS A 29 -6.42 -1.96 -8.67
C LYS A 29 -5.08 -2.62 -8.30
N LEU A 30 -4.61 -2.40 -7.07
CA LEU A 30 -3.37 -2.99 -6.57
C LEU A 30 -3.41 -4.52 -6.59
N GLU A 31 -4.53 -5.09 -6.16
CA GLU A 31 -4.80 -6.52 -6.25
C GLU A 31 -4.69 -7.04 -7.68
N GLY A 32 -5.39 -6.39 -8.62
CA GLY A 32 -5.37 -6.76 -10.03
C GLY A 32 -3.97 -6.73 -10.62
N GLU A 33 -3.21 -5.66 -10.39
CA GLU A 33 -1.84 -5.54 -10.93
C GLU A 33 -0.87 -6.57 -10.33
N ILE A 34 -0.98 -6.85 -9.03
CA ILE A 34 -0.15 -7.89 -8.38
C ILE A 34 -0.49 -9.27 -8.95
N ASN A 35 -1.78 -9.60 -9.09
CA ASN A 35 -2.23 -10.89 -9.61
C ASN A 35 -1.85 -11.07 -11.09
N ASN A 36 -1.79 -9.98 -11.86
CA ASN A 36 -1.39 -9.98 -13.26
C ASN A 36 0.13 -9.87 -13.46
N SER A 37 0.93 -9.94 -12.39
CA SER A 37 2.40 -9.84 -12.44
C SER A 37 2.90 -8.58 -13.16
N ALA A 38 2.25 -7.44 -12.90
CA ALA A 38 2.62 -6.14 -13.48
C ALA A 38 4.05 -5.71 -13.10
N ASP A 39 4.59 -4.72 -13.80
CA ASP A 39 5.91 -4.16 -13.46
C ASP A 39 5.94 -3.62 -12.02
N LYS A 40 7.10 -3.75 -11.35
CA LYS A 40 7.28 -3.31 -9.97
C LYS A 40 7.03 -1.82 -9.78
N THR A 41 7.31 -1.00 -10.80
CA THR A 41 7.12 0.45 -10.77
C THR A 41 5.64 0.79 -10.74
N THR A 42 4.84 0.12 -11.58
CA THR A 42 3.38 0.25 -11.59
C THR A 42 2.77 -0.12 -10.24
N VAL A 43 3.20 -1.25 -9.66
CA VAL A 43 2.76 -1.68 -8.33
C VAL A 43 3.16 -0.66 -7.26
N HIS A 44 4.37 -0.11 -7.33
CA HIS A 44 4.84 0.91 -6.39
C HIS A 44 4.03 2.22 -6.47
N GLU A 45 3.77 2.73 -7.66
CA GLU A 45 2.97 3.95 -7.87
C GLU A 45 1.55 3.79 -7.31
N ILE A 46 0.92 2.64 -7.58
CA ILE A 46 -0.42 2.34 -7.09
C ILE A 46 -0.44 2.21 -5.57
N TYR A 47 0.59 1.59 -4.97
CA TYR A 47 0.74 1.52 -3.52
C TYR A 47 0.91 2.91 -2.90
N MET A 48 1.71 3.80 -3.48
CA MET A 48 1.88 5.17 -2.99
C MET A 48 0.57 5.97 -3.02
N GLN A 49 -0.23 5.80 -4.08
CA GLN A 49 -1.58 6.37 -4.16
C GLN A 49 -2.52 5.79 -3.11
N LEU A 50 -2.47 4.49 -2.84
CA LEU A 50 -3.27 3.84 -1.80
C LEU A 50 -2.93 4.40 -0.42
N LYS A 51 -1.64 4.52 -0.13
CA LYS A 51 -1.13 5.07 1.14
C LYS A 51 -1.66 6.49 1.38
N SER A 52 -1.51 7.38 0.39
CA SER A 52 -1.99 8.77 0.51
C SER A 52 -3.50 8.84 0.75
N LYS A 53 -4.31 8.05 0.03
CA LYS A 53 -5.77 8.02 0.23
C LYS A 53 -6.18 7.45 1.59
N PHE A 54 -5.45 6.45 2.07
CA PHE A 54 -5.70 5.88 3.39
C PHE A 54 -5.34 6.84 4.52
N GLU A 55 -4.26 7.63 4.37
CA GLU A 55 -3.91 8.70 5.31
C GLU A 55 -5.00 9.78 5.38
N GLU A 56 -5.57 10.20 4.23
CA GLU A 56 -6.72 11.11 4.19
C GLU A 56 -7.96 10.51 4.89
N LEU A 57 -8.27 9.24 4.66
CA LEU A 57 -9.38 8.55 5.32
C LEU A 57 -9.17 8.49 6.84
N SER A 58 -7.96 8.14 7.30
CA SER A 58 -7.62 8.07 8.72
C SER A 58 -7.71 9.43 9.42
N ALA A 59 -7.36 10.52 8.73
CA ALA A 59 -7.54 11.86 9.25
C ALA A 59 -9.03 12.20 9.46
N LEU A 60 -9.88 11.83 8.51
CA LEU A 60 -11.34 12.02 8.62
C LEU A 60 -11.96 11.17 9.73
N ASP A 61 -11.48 9.93 9.92
CA ASP A 61 -11.94 9.07 11.02
C ASP A 61 -11.65 9.72 12.39
N LYS A 62 -10.43 10.25 12.57
CA LYS A 62 -10.04 10.98 13.79
C LYS A 62 -10.85 12.27 13.99
N GLU A 63 -11.14 12.99 12.92
CA GLU A 63 -11.97 14.19 12.97
C GLU A 63 -13.39 13.84 13.47
N VAL A 64 -13.99 12.79 12.93
CA VAL A 64 -15.30 12.30 13.38
C VAL A 64 -15.26 11.88 14.85
N GLU A 65 -14.27 11.08 15.25
CA GLU A 65 -14.07 10.64 16.64
C GLU A 65 -13.88 11.80 17.63
N SER A 66 -13.27 12.90 17.19
CA SER A 66 -13.09 14.09 18.04
C SER A 66 -14.39 14.88 18.27
N LEU A 67 -15.39 14.67 17.42
CA LEU A 67 -16.64 15.42 17.44
C LEU A 67 -17.79 14.68 18.14
N ILE A 68 -17.68 13.37 18.39
CA ILE A 68 -18.77 12.56 18.99
C ILE A 68 -18.28 11.62 20.08
N ASN A 69 -19.21 11.27 20.98
CA ASN A 69 -18.94 10.28 22.02
C ASN A 69 -18.87 8.86 21.42
N ILE A 70 -17.82 8.11 21.79
CA ILE A 70 -17.46 6.79 21.27
C ILE A 70 -18.57 5.74 21.46
N GLU A 71 -19.42 5.87 22.48
CA GLU A 71 -20.55 4.96 22.72
C GLU A 71 -21.59 4.91 21.59
N SER A 72 -21.59 5.90 20.69
CA SER A 72 -22.48 5.94 19.51
C SER A 72 -21.83 5.41 18.22
N LEU A 73 -20.62 4.84 18.30
CA LEU A 73 -19.76 4.60 17.14
C LEU A 73 -19.47 3.13 16.80
N GLU A 74 -20.11 2.16 17.45
CA GLU A 74 -19.71 0.75 17.34
C GLU A 74 -19.61 0.25 15.88
N ASP A 75 -20.64 0.44 15.06
CA ASP A 75 -20.64 0.09 13.63
C ASP A 75 -19.59 0.88 12.82
N GLU A 76 -19.37 2.14 13.17
CA GLU A 76 -18.39 2.98 12.48
C GLU A 76 -16.96 2.56 12.81
N ILE A 77 -16.69 2.12 14.05
CA ILE A 77 -15.42 1.58 14.50
C ILE A 77 -15.13 0.27 13.78
N VAL A 78 -16.10 -0.64 13.69
CA VAL A 78 -15.96 -1.89 12.92
C VAL A 78 -15.57 -1.57 11.49
N THR A 79 -16.30 -0.66 10.83
CA THR A 79 -16.00 -0.28 9.45
C THR A 79 -14.58 0.32 9.33
N ARG A 80 -14.17 1.18 10.26
CA ARG A 80 -12.82 1.77 10.28
C ARG A 80 -11.74 0.69 10.37
N GLU A 81 -11.89 -0.26 11.29
CA GLU A 81 -10.93 -1.36 11.44
C GLU A 81 -10.88 -2.24 10.19
N GLU A 82 -12.00 -2.52 9.52
CA GLU A 82 -11.99 -3.26 8.26
C GLU A 82 -11.15 -2.56 7.16
N TYR A 83 -11.25 -1.24 7.04
CA TYR A 83 -10.43 -0.49 6.09
C TYR A 83 -8.95 -0.53 6.48
N ARG A 84 -8.66 -0.45 7.78
CA ARG A 84 -7.30 -0.55 8.31
C ARG A 84 -6.68 -1.91 8.03
N ASP A 85 -7.41 -2.99 8.28
CA ASP A 85 -6.94 -4.35 8.02
C ASP A 85 -6.70 -4.58 6.53
N LYS A 86 -7.64 -4.15 5.67
CA LYS A 86 -7.48 -4.20 4.21
C LYS A 86 -6.23 -3.43 3.77
N PHE A 87 -6.01 -2.22 4.29
CA PHE A 87 -4.82 -1.44 3.98
C PHE A 87 -3.53 -2.16 4.40
N ILE A 88 -3.47 -2.71 5.61
CA ILE A 88 -2.28 -3.42 6.10
C ILE A 88 -1.97 -4.64 5.23
N ILE A 89 -2.98 -5.44 4.88
CA ILE A 89 -2.82 -6.62 4.00
C ILE A 89 -2.19 -6.19 2.68
N TRP A 90 -2.75 -5.18 2.03
CA TRP A 90 -2.31 -4.78 0.69
C TRP A 90 -0.98 -4.02 0.70
N LYS A 91 -0.68 -3.28 1.77
CA LYS A 91 0.65 -2.73 2.02
C LYS A 91 1.71 -3.84 2.04
N ILE A 92 1.49 -4.86 2.87
CA ILE A 92 2.43 -5.96 3.02
C ILE A 92 2.56 -6.73 1.70
N SER A 93 1.45 -6.97 0.99
CA SER A 93 1.47 -7.64 -0.32
C SER A 93 2.28 -6.86 -1.36
N ALA A 94 2.11 -5.54 -1.45
CA ALA A 94 2.86 -4.69 -2.36
C ALA A 94 4.36 -4.69 -2.03
N GLU A 95 4.72 -4.52 -0.75
CA GLU A 95 6.12 -4.54 -0.29
C GLU A 95 6.80 -5.88 -0.61
N ARG A 96 6.12 -7.01 -0.37
CA ARG A 96 6.62 -8.35 -0.73
C ARG A 96 6.76 -8.54 -2.23
N TYR A 97 5.82 -8.04 -3.04
CA TYR A 97 5.88 -8.15 -4.49
C TYR A 97 7.10 -7.42 -5.05
N ILE A 98 7.28 -6.16 -4.67
CA ILE A 98 8.40 -5.32 -5.10
C ILE A 98 9.74 -5.94 -4.68
N GLY A 99 9.82 -6.47 -3.46
CA GLY A 99 11.00 -7.17 -2.95
C GLY A 99 11.36 -8.41 -3.77
N ARG A 100 10.36 -9.26 -4.08
CA ARG A 100 10.58 -10.48 -4.90
C ARG A 100 11.06 -10.17 -6.31
N VAL A 101 10.40 -9.24 -7.00
CA VAL A 101 10.79 -8.87 -8.38
C VAL A 101 12.22 -8.29 -8.41
N SER A 102 12.58 -7.49 -7.41
CA SER A 102 13.94 -6.93 -7.32
C SER A 102 15.00 -8.02 -7.06
N SER A 103 14.67 -9.03 -6.24
CA SER A 103 15.58 -10.15 -5.98
C SER A 103 15.81 -11.03 -7.21
N ILE A 104 14.74 -11.32 -7.99
CA ILE A 104 14.84 -12.11 -9.22
C ILE A 104 15.70 -11.38 -10.27
N ALA A 105 15.48 -10.07 -10.44
CA ALA A 105 16.28 -9.27 -11.36
C ALA A 105 17.78 -9.30 -11.01
N PHE A 106 18.12 -9.29 -9.72
CA PHE A 106 19.50 -9.39 -9.27
C PHE A 106 20.11 -10.76 -9.59
N GLN A 107 19.42 -11.86 -9.29
CA GLN A 107 19.90 -13.22 -9.60
C GLN A 107 20.14 -13.41 -11.10
N ASN A 108 19.19 -12.98 -11.94
CA ASN A 108 19.33 -13.05 -13.40
C ASN A 108 20.52 -12.21 -13.92
N SER A 109 20.87 -11.10 -13.26
CA SER A 109 22.04 -10.31 -13.66
C SER A 109 23.38 -10.97 -13.30
N VAL A 110 23.43 -11.75 -12.21
CA VAL A 110 24.64 -12.45 -11.75
C VAL A 110 24.89 -13.71 -12.60
N GLU A 111 23.83 -14.44 -12.95
CA GLU A 111 23.94 -15.68 -13.74
C GLU A 111 24.31 -15.42 -15.22
N ASN A 112 23.95 -14.25 -15.76
CA ASN A 112 24.30 -13.85 -17.13
C ASN A 112 25.67 -13.14 -17.27
N GLN A 113 26.51 -13.11 -16.22
CA GLN A 113 27.89 -12.65 -16.39
C GLN A 113 28.75 -13.77 -17.01
N PRO A 114 29.46 -13.53 -18.13
CA PRO A 114 30.35 -14.52 -18.71
C PRO A 114 31.45 -14.85 -17.69
N GLN A 115 31.53 -16.12 -17.30
CA GLN A 115 32.59 -16.67 -16.46
C GLN A 115 33.92 -16.49 -17.21
N ASN A 116 34.65 -15.41 -16.92
CA ASN A 116 35.96 -15.17 -17.50
C ASN A 116 36.98 -16.07 -16.76
N ILE A 117 37.02 -17.34 -17.13
CA ILE A 117 37.98 -18.31 -16.61
C ILE A 117 39.33 -18.01 -17.28
N THR A 118 40.11 -17.10 -16.69
CA THR A 118 41.51 -16.91 -17.05
C THR A 118 42.29 -18.16 -16.65
N SER A 119 42.43 -19.11 -17.57
CA SER A 119 43.39 -20.22 -17.44
C SER A 119 44.80 -19.66 -17.61
N LEU A 120 45.47 -19.32 -16.52
CA LEU A 120 46.91 -19.05 -16.50
C LEU A 120 47.66 -20.39 -16.58
N ASN A 121 47.95 -20.82 -17.81
CA ASN A 121 48.94 -21.85 -18.08
C ASN A 121 50.33 -21.30 -17.75
N ASN A 122 50.84 -21.61 -16.55
CA ASN A 122 52.22 -21.34 -16.20
C ASN A 122 53.11 -22.42 -16.83
N THR A 123 53.70 -22.08 -17.99
CA THR A 123 54.81 -22.83 -18.58
C THR A 123 56.04 -22.72 -17.67
N VAL A 124 56.52 -23.86 -17.19
CA VAL A 124 57.77 -23.98 -16.42
C VAL A 124 58.96 -23.91 -17.38
N PRO A 125 60.00 -23.09 -17.17
CA PRO A 125 61.21 -23.16 -17.97
C PRO A 125 62.18 -24.20 -17.40
N PHE A 126 62.85 -24.91 -18.32
CA PHE A 126 64.00 -25.76 -18.07
C PHE A 126 65.27 -24.94 -17.78
#